data_AF-A0A1X6WZH9-F1
#
_entry.id   AF-A0A1X6WZH9-F1
#
_cell.length_a   1.000
_cell.length_b   1.000
_cell.length_c   1.000
_cell.angle_alpha   90.00
_cell.angle_beta   90.00
_cell.angle_gamma   90.00
#
_symmetry.space_group_name_H-M   'P 1'
#
loop_
_entity.id
_entity.type
_entity.pdbx_description
1 polymer ?
#
loop_
_entity_poly.entity_id
_entity_poly.type
_entity_poly.pdbx_seq_one_letter_code
_entity_poly.pdbx_strand_id
1 'polypeptide(L)'
;MAPHPKQPDAAASAHEAASVHEPASVHETASAHEDAAAARARRIVRVEGRVQGVGFRISTLMQAERLGIVGTVRNLTDGSVEADVEGSPEPLAQMVAWLREGPPSARVDSADAREAAPRGATAFRII
;
A
#
# COMPACT_ATOMS: atom_id res chain seq x y z
N MET A 1 14.65 -41.79 39.92
CA MET A 1 14.83 -40.56 39.11
C MET A 1 13.98 -40.74 37.86
N ALA A 2 12.77 -40.18 37.87
CA ALA A 2 11.75 -40.39 36.85
C ALA A 2 12.08 -39.63 35.55
N PRO A 3 11.59 -40.09 34.39
CA PRO A 3 12.00 -39.65 33.06
C PRO A 3 11.27 -38.36 32.62
N HIS A 4 11.95 -37.51 31.86
CA HIS A 4 11.31 -36.55 30.96
C HIS A 4 12.05 -36.56 29.62
N PRO A 5 11.50 -37.25 28.59
CA PRO A 5 11.91 -37.06 27.21
C PRO A 5 11.32 -35.75 26.70
N LYS A 6 12.18 -34.84 26.20
CA LYS A 6 11.74 -33.72 25.37
C LYS A 6 11.62 -34.18 23.92
N GLN A 7 10.38 -34.33 23.47
CA GLN A 7 9.97 -34.15 22.08
C GLN A 7 8.82 -33.12 22.07
N PRO A 8 8.38 -32.57 20.93
CA PRO A 8 8.98 -32.51 19.59
C PRO A 8 9.05 -31.06 19.04
N ASP A 9 9.95 -30.80 18.10
CA ASP A 9 9.85 -29.66 17.18
C ASP A 9 9.20 -30.18 15.89
N ALA A 10 7.96 -29.77 15.65
CA ALA A 10 7.11 -30.10 14.52
C ALA A 10 6.12 -28.94 14.40
N ALA A 11 5.76 -28.39 13.25
CA ALA A 11 6.12 -28.62 11.86
C ALA A 11 5.49 -27.46 11.04
N ALA A 12 5.63 -27.58 9.72
CA ALA A 12 4.86 -26.94 8.64
C ALA A 12 5.55 -25.71 8.02
N SER A 13 6.30 -25.90 6.90
CA SER A 13 5.80 -26.02 5.51
C SER A 13 5.44 -24.66 4.92
N ALA A 14 5.62 -24.32 3.65
CA ALA A 14 6.28 -24.84 2.46
C ALA A 14 5.87 -23.83 1.38
N HIS A 15 6.79 -23.31 0.56
CA HIS A 15 6.55 -23.19 -0.88
C HIS A 15 7.82 -22.86 -1.65
N GLU A 16 8.17 -23.82 -2.48
CA GLU A 16 8.99 -23.77 -3.66
C GLU A 16 8.20 -23.08 -4.79
N ALA A 17 8.87 -22.26 -5.59
CA ALA A 17 8.60 -21.88 -6.99
C ALA A 17 9.30 -20.52 -7.25
N ALA A 18 9.86 -20.18 -8.40
CA ALA A 18 10.29 -20.86 -9.60
C ALA A 18 10.94 -19.74 -10.44
N SER A 19 11.91 -20.12 -11.28
CA SER A 19 12.21 -19.53 -12.59
C SER A 19 12.49 -18.02 -12.73
N VAL A 20 13.73 -17.76 -13.14
CA VAL A 20 14.11 -16.95 -14.31
C VAL A 20 12.93 -16.44 -15.16
N HIS A 21 12.79 -15.12 -15.29
CA HIS A 21 12.24 -14.53 -16.51
C HIS A 21 12.98 -13.23 -16.87
N GLU A 22 13.76 -13.35 -17.94
CA GLU A 22 14.22 -12.30 -18.85
C GLU A 22 13.02 -11.54 -19.49
N PRO A 23 13.25 -10.45 -20.24
CA PRO A 23 12.39 -9.27 -20.23
C PRO A 23 11.21 -9.35 -21.21
N ALA A 24 10.03 -8.92 -20.77
CA ALA A 24 8.89 -8.67 -21.64
C ALA A 24 8.93 -7.22 -22.14
N SER A 25 9.39 -7.11 -23.37
CA SER A 25 9.25 -5.97 -24.26
C SER A 25 7.79 -5.49 -24.42
N VAL A 26 7.70 -4.20 -24.75
CA VAL A 26 6.76 -3.50 -25.64
C VAL A 26 5.33 -3.12 -25.20
N HIS A 27 5.17 -1.80 -25.04
CA HIS A 27 4.13 -0.92 -25.60
C HIS A 27 2.65 -1.31 -25.44
N GLU A 28 1.89 -0.46 -24.73
CA GLU A 28 0.65 0.05 -25.34
C GLU A 28 0.43 1.53 -25.00
N THR A 29 0.27 2.26 -26.08
CA THR A 29 0.21 3.70 -26.27
C THR A 29 -1.02 4.35 -25.63
N ALA A 30 -0.78 5.51 -25.03
CA ALA A 30 -1.61 6.72 -25.06
C ALA A 30 -2.88 6.64 -25.95
N SER A 31 -3.97 6.06 -25.43
CA SER A 31 -5.35 6.25 -25.97
C SER A 31 -6.46 5.83 -24.99
N ALA A 32 -6.15 5.65 -23.70
CA ALA A 32 -7.15 5.40 -22.65
C ALA A 32 -7.37 6.61 -21.72
N HIS A 33 -6.87 7.78 -22.12
CA HIS A 33 -6.78 8.94 -21.22
C HIS A 33 -8.07 9.76 -21.08
N GLU A 34 -9.10 9.52 -21.89
CA GLU A 34 -10.28 10.38 -21.91
C GLU A 34 -11.58 9.74 -21.35
N ASP A 35 -11.77 8.41 -21.42
CA ASP A 35 -12.94 7.74 -20.79
C ASP A 35 -12.67 7.25 -19.36
N ALA A 36 -11.40 7.08 -18.95
CA ALA A 36 -11.04 6.64 -17.59
C ALA A 36 -11.19 7.73 -16.52
N ALA A 37 -11.38 9.00 -16.92
CA ALA A 37 -11.63 10.10 -16.00
C ALA A 37 -12.99 9.98 -15.27
N ALA A 38 -13.95 9.24 -15.84
CA ALA A 38 -15.29 9.10 -15.28
C ALA A 38 -15.42 8.06 -14.14
N ALA A 39 -14.46 7.14 -14.00
CA ALA A 39 -14.55 6.03 -13.02
C ALA A 39 -13.41 5.99 -11.99
N ARG A 40 -12.59 7.04 -11.91
CA ARG A 40 -11.58 7.15 -10.85
C ARG A 40 -12.24 7.50 -9.53
N ALA A 41 -11.76 6.91 -8.45
CA ALA A 41 -12.14 7.26 -7.09
C ALA A 41 -10.95 7.86 -6.36
N ARG A 42 -11.23 8.81 -5.47
CA ARG A 42 -10.23 9.38 -4.57
C ARG A 42 -10.63 9.12 -3.12
N ARG A 43 -9.64 8.76 -2.31
CA ARG A 43 -9.78 8.51 -0.87
C ARG A 43 -8.68 9.26 -0.15
N ILE A 44 -9.04 9.92 0.93
CA ILE A 44 -8.07 10.52 1.84
C ILE A 44 -8.09 9.68 3.10
N VAL A 45 -6.95 9.12 3.45
CA VAL A 45 -6.78 8.22 4.59
C VAL A 45 -5.90 8.91 5.61
N ARG A 46 -6.41 9.09 6.83
CA ARG A 46 -5.63 9.56 7.97
C ARG A 46 -5.28 8.36 8.83
N VAL A 47 -3.99 8.13 8.99
CA VAL A 47 -3.41 7.00 9.73
C VAL A 47 -2.75 7.53 11.00
N GLU A 48 -3.19 7.01 12.13
CA GLU A 48 -2.72 7.38 13.45
C GLU A 48 -2.01 6.20 14.11
N GLY A 49 -1.01 6.51 14.94
CA GLY A 49 -0.26 5.54 15.72
C GLY A 49 1.25 5.75 15.61
N ARG A 50 2.03 4.67 15.70
CA ARG A 50 3.49 4.70 15.53
C ARG A 50 3.86 4.66 14.05
N VAL A 51 3.58 5.76 13.35
CA VAL A 51 3.71 5.89 11.88
C VAL A 51 4.81 6.83 11.41
N GLN A 52 5.47 7.54 12.34
CA GLN A 52 6.62 8.41 12.03
C GLN A 52 7.95 7.74 12.42
N GLY A 53 9.00 7.99 11.64
CA GLY A 53 10.33 7.38 11.84
C GLY A 53 10.44 5.92 11.40
N VAL A 54 9.38 5.34 10.82
CA VAL A 54 9.29 3.91 10.44
C VAL A 54 9.35 3.68 8.93
N GLY A 55 9.60 4.72 8.14
CA GLY A 55 9.63 4.63 6.68
C GLY A 55 8.26 4.61 5.99
N PHE A 56 7.17 4.91 6.72
CA PHE A 56 5.79 4.84 6.23
C PHE A 56 5.61 5.48 4.84
N ARG A 57 6.05 6.74 4.67
CA ARG A 57 5.93 7.49 3.41
C ARG A 57 6.59 6.79 2.21
N ILE A 58 7.76 6.18 2.41
CA ILE A 58 8.49 5.47 1.34
C ILE A 58 7.78 4.17 0.99
N SER A 59 7.33 3.41 2.00
CA SER A 59 6.54 2.20 1.78
C SER A 59 5.21 2.49 1.09
N THR A 60 4.54 3.58 1.45
CA THR A 60 3.33 4.06 0.78
C THR A 60 3.59 4.37 -0.70
N LEU A 61 4.68 5.08 -1.01
CA LEU A 61 5.06 5.36 -2.40
C LEU A 61 5.28 4.06 -3.20
N MET A 62 6.08 3.13 -2.67
CA MET A 62 6.33 1.84 -3.36
C MET A 62 5.05 1.05 -3.58
N GLN A 63 4.13 1.05 -2.60
CA GLN A 63 2.85 0.35 -2.74
C GLN A 63 1.94 1.05 -3.77
N ALA A 64 1.93 2.38 -3.80
CA ALA A 64 1.18 3.14 -4.78
C ALA A 64 1.70 2.88 -6.20
N GLU A 65 3.02 2.83 -6.40
CA GLU A 65 3.64 2.50 -7.69
C GLU A 65 3.28 1.08 -8.16
N ARG A 66 3.30 0.10 -7.25
CA ARG A 66 2.90 -1.29 -7.56
C ARG A 66 1.44 -1.42 -7.98
N LEU A 67 0.56 -0.62 -7.37
CA LEU A 67 -0.88 -0.64 -7.62
C LEU A 67 -1.31 0.33 -8.73
N GLY A 68 -0.40 1.13 -9.29
CA GLY A 68 -0.73 2.18 -10.26
C GLY A 68 -1.59 3.31 -9.68
N ILE A 69 -1.48 3.56 -8.38
CA ILE A 69 -2.18 4.62 -7.65
C ILE A 69 -1.37 5.91 -7.67
N VAL A 70 -2.07 7.02 -7.86
CA VAL A 70 -1.51 8.38 -7.85
C VAL A 70 -1.99 9.13 -6.61
N GLY A 71 -1.30 10.20 -6.22
CA GLY A 71 -1.67 10.89 -4.98
C GLY A 71 -0.53 11.56 -4.24
N THR A 72 -0.74 11.79 -2.95
CA THR A 72 0.28 12.31 -2.05
C THR A 72 0.25 11.60 -0.71
N VAL A 73 1.41 11.53 -0.05
CA VAL A 73 1.51 11.11 1.35
C VAL A 73 2.29 12.14 2.13
N ARG A 74 1.79 12.55 3.29
CA ARG A 74 2.41 13.56 4.13
C ARG A 74 2.34 13.21 5.60
N ASN A 75 3.37 13.58 6.35
CA ASN A 75 3.28 13.57 7.81
C ASN A 75 2.55 14.83 8.27
N LEU A 76 1.62 14.69 9.19
CA LEU A 76 0.95 15.79 9.86
C LEU A 76 1.70 16.17 11.15
N THR A 77 1.51 17.42 11.58
CA THR A 77 2.18 17.99 12.76
C THR A 77 1.74 17.36 14.08
N ASP A 78 0.59 16.67 14.07
CA ASP A 78 0.04 15.94 15.21
C ASP A 78 0.62 14.52 15.39
N GLY A 79 1.57 14.11 14.53
CA GLY A 79 2.16 12.78 14.57
C GLY A 79 1.52 11.76 13.61
N SER A 80 0.38 12.08 13.01
CA SER A 80 -0.33 11.20 12.07
C SER A 80 0.24 11.30 10.64
N VAL A 81 -0.17 10.37 9.78
CA VAL A 81 0.12 10.39 8.33
C VAL A 81 -1.19 10.57 7.57
N GLU A 82 -1.21 11.49 6.62
CA GLU A 82 -2.31 11.61 5.66
C GLU A 82 -1.85 11.11 4.29
N ALA A 83 -2.59 10.15 3.74
CA ALA A 83 -2.43 9.65 2.38
C ALA A 83 -3.66 10.05 1.56
N ASP A 84 -3.44 10.88 0.54
CA ASP A 84 -4.44 11.27 -0.44
C ASP A 84 -4.21 10.45 -1.70
N VAL A 85 -5.03 9.42 -1.92
CA VAL A 85 -4.86 8.42 -2.98
C VAL A 85 -5.99 8.48 -3.98
N GLU A 86 -5.66 8.37 -5.26
CA GLU A 86 -6.61 8.37 -6.37
C GLU A 86 -6.23 7.29 -7.39
N GLY A 87 -7.25 6.61 -7.92
CA GLY A 87 -7.06 5.61 -8.95
C GLY A 87 -8.34 4.82 -9.23
N SER A 88 -8.19 3.69 -9.91
CA SER A 88 -9.30 2.77 -10.15
C SER A 88 -9.82 2.18 -8.83
N PRO A 89 -11.12 1.89 -8.69
CA PRO A 89 -11.72 1.47 -7.42
C PRO A 89 -11.06 0.26 -6.75
N GLU A 90 -10.66 -0.73 -7.55
CA GLU A 90 -10.08 -1.98 -7.04
C GLU A 90 -8.64 -1.82 -6.50
N PRO A 91 -7.68 -1.26 -7.27
CA PRO A 91 -6.37 -0.90 -6.73
C PRO A 91 -6.44 0.08 -5.56
N LEU A 92 -7.42 0.99 -5.58
CA LEU A 92 -7.62 1.96 -4.50
C LEU A 92 -8.07 1.28 -3.20
N ALA A 93 -8.98 0.31 -3.29
CA ALA A 93 -9.42 -0.47 -2.14
C ALA A 93 -8.24 -1.26 -1.54
N GLN A 94 -7.38 -1.85 -2.37
CA GLN A 94 -6.16 -2.53 -1.92
C GLN A 94 -5.19 -1.57 -1.23
N MET A 95 -5.02 -0.36 -1.77
CA MET A 95 -4.19 0.67 -1.16
C MET A 95 -4.72 1.11 0.20
N VAL A 96 -6.03 1.33 0.32
CA VAL A 96 -6.68 1.69 1.60
C VAL A 96 -6.54 0.56 2.62
N ALA A 97 -6.73 -0.70 2.21
CA ALA A 97 -6.52 -1.84 3.09
C ALA A 97 -5.07 -1.90 3.59
N TRP A 98 -4.09 -1.74 2.70
CA TRP A 98 -2.67 -1.72 3.08
C TRP A 98 -2.35 -0.56 4.03
N LEU A 99 -2.93 0.63 3.86
CA LEU A 99 -2.71 1.78 4.74
C LEU A 99 -3.23 1.55 6.18
N ARG A 100 -4.17 0.62 6.38
CA ARG A 100 -4.66 0.23 7.71
C ARG A 100 -3.68 -0.67 8.44
N GLU A 101 -2.84 -1.40 7.72
CA GLU A 101 -1.81 -2.27 8.28
C GLU A 101 -0.47 -1.52 8.41
N GLY A 102 -0.11 -0.80 7.36
CA GLY A 102 1.18 -0.11 7.23
C GLY A 102 2.34 -1.06 6.96
N PRO A 103 3.59 -0.53 6.90
CA PRO A 103 4.78 -1.37 6.80
C PRO A 103 5.03 -2.17 8.09
N PRO A 104 5.84 -3.25 8.05
CA PRO A 104 6.12 -4.10 9.22
C PRO A 104 6.71 -3.37 10.43
N SER A 105 7.36 -2.23 10.20
CA SER A 105 7.96 -1.36 11.22
C SER A 105 6.97 -0.37 11.83
N ALA A 106 5.80 -0.16 11.22
CA ALA A 106 4.75 0.73 11.70
C ALA A 106 3.78 -0.01 12.63
N ARG A 107 3.13 0.76 13.50
CA ARG A 107 1.97 0.29 14.25
C ARG A 107 0.84 1.28 14.03
N VAL A 108 -0.19 0.84 13.32
CA VAL A 108 -1.40 1.63 13.07
C VAL A 108 -2.37 1.38 14.22
N ASP A 109 -2.78 2.46 14.89
CA ASP A 109 -3.77 2.42 15.97
C ASP A 109 -5.17 2.78 15.44
N SER A 110 -5.26 3.73 14.50
CA SER A 110 -6.49 4.06 13.77
C SER A 110 -6.19 4.43 12.32
N ALA A 111 -7.14 4.18 11.42
CA ALA A 111 -7.04 4.55 10.02
C ALA A 111 -8.43 4.93 9.46
N ASP A 112 -8.65 6.23 9.33
CA ASP A 112 -9.90 6.82 8.87
C ASP A 112 -9.83 7.16 7.39
N ALA A 113 -10.61 6.47 6.57
CA ALA A 113 -10.70 6.69 5.14
C ALA A 113 -11.97 7.46 4.78
N ARG A 114 -11.82 8.56 4.04
CA ARG A 114 -12.93 9.40 3.56
C ARG A 114 -12.90 9.50 2.03
N GLU A 115 -14.08 9.48 1.43
CA GLU A 115 -14.22 9.66 -0.01
C GLU A 115 -14.06 11.13 -0.40
N ALA A 116 -13.45 11.37 -1.54
CA ALA A 116 -13.30 12.71 -2.10
C ALA A 116 -13.50 12.69 -3.61
N ALA A 117 -13.88 13.84 -4.17
CA ALA A 117 -13.95 14.01 -5.61
C ALA A 117 -12.54 13.82 -6.23
N PRO A 118 -12.42 13.04 -7.32
CA PRO A 118 -11.17 12.89 -8.07
C PRO A 118 -10.63 14.26 -8.49
N ARG A 119 -9.31 14.44 -8.39
CA ARG A 119 -8.59 15.65 -8.79
C ARG A 119 -7.80 15.47 -10.08
N GLY A 120 -7.72 14.26 -10.62
CA GLY A 120 -6.93 13.98 -11.83
C GLY A 120 -5.44 14.00 -11.54
N ALA A 121 -5.02 13.47 -10.40
CA ALA A 121 -3.60 13.35 -10.10
C ALA A 121 -2.88 12.48 -11.16
N THR A 122 -1.64 12.84 -11.47
CA THR A 122 -0.83 12.15 -12.50
C THR A 122 0.41 11.46 -11.93
N ALA A 123 0.75 11.73 -10.68
CA ALA A 123 1.92 11.17 -10.02
C ALA A 123 1.65 10.96 -8.52
N PHE A 124 2.45 10.10 -7.90
CA PHE A 124 2.49 9.95 -6.45
C PHE A 124 3.66 10.74 -5.86
N ARG A 125 3.41 11.54 -4.81
CA ARG A 125 4.46 12.39 -4.18
C ARG A 125 4.48 12.30 -2.66
N ILE A 126 5.70 12.34 -2.11
CA ILE A 126 5.92 12.46 -0.67
C ILE A 126 6.06 13.95 -0.32
N ILE A 127 5.32 14.41 0.69
CA ILE A 127 5.38 15.78 1.22
C ILE A 127 5.84 15.75 2.70
#